data_AF-A0A1R4GUH0-F1
#
_entry.id   AF-A0A1R4GUH0-F1
#
_cell.length_a   1.000
_cell.length_b   1.000
_cell.length_c   1.000
_cell.angle_alpha   90.00
_cell.angle_beta   90.00
_cell.angle_gamma   90.00
#
_symmetry.space_group_name_H-M   'P 1'
#
loop_
_entity.id
_entity.type
_entity.pdbx_description
1 polymer ?
#
loop_
_entity_poly.entity_id
_entity_poly.type
_entity_poly.pdbx_seq_one_letter_code
_entity_poly.pdbx_strand_id
1 'polypeptide(L)'
;MSIFDRNSFYYPYPDNLPKGLIKTLIIACLLMGLAGLRHAEGWQGWLAVFENWLLMLVIFPTATAVIALPFKYRDPSFELKNAYYLGMFVSLLFTLAKLRYWR
;
A
#
# COMPACT_ATOMS: atom_id res chain seq x y z
N MET A 1 -21.04 18.60 5.15
CA MET A 1 -20.56 17.22 4.92
C MET A 1 -19.27 17.04 5.69
N SER A 2 -19.20 16.05 6.59
CA SER A 2 -17.99 15.76 7.36
C SER A 2 -16.93 15.13 6.45
N ILE A 3 -15.65 15.46 6.64
CA ILE A 3 -14.53 14.83 5.92
C ILE A 3 -14.52 13.30 6.14
N PHE A 4 -15.07 12.85 7.27
CA PHE A 4 -15.20 11.43 7.65
C PHE A 4 -16.51 10.77 7.23
N ASP A 5 -17.36 11.49 6.48
CA ASP A 5 -18.59 10.91 5.93
C ASP A 5 -18.24 9.81 4.91
N ARG A 6 -19.00 8.71 4.91
CA ARG A 6 -18.71 7.55 4.06
C ARG A 6 -18.81 7.90 2.56
N ASN A 7 -19.68 8.86 2.25
CA ASN A 7 -19.90 9.38 0.91
C ASN A 7 -18.92 10.51 0.53
N SER A 8 -17.97 10.84 1.41
CA SER A 8 -16.93 11.84 1.15
C SER A 8 -15.88 11.29 0.19
N PHE A 9 -15.48 12.10 -0.79
CA PHE A 9 -14.35 11.79 -1.68
C PHE A 9 -13.07 11.45 -0.89
N TYR A 10 -12.90 12.06 0.28
CA TYR A 10 -11.74 11.87 1.17
C TYR A 10 -11.81 10.62 2.04
N TYR A 11 -12.87 9.81 1.96
CA TYR A 11 -12.99 8.60 2.76
C TYR A 11 -11.96 7.55 2.31
N PRO A 12 -11.00 7.12 3.15
CA PRO A 12 -9.88 6.31 2.68
C PRO A 12 -10.23 4.84 2.43
N TYR A 13 -11.36 4.33 2.94
CA TYR A 13 -11.74 2.93 2.79
C TYR A 13 -12.65 2.74 1.55
N PRO A 14 -12.53 1.61 0.84
CA PRO A 14 -13.49 1.18 -0.17
C PRO A 14 -14.77 0.66 0.49
N ASP A 15 -15.88 0.73 -0.23
CA ASP A 15 -17.20 0.39 0.33
C ASP A 15 -17.41 -1.12 0.44
N ASN A 16 -16.76 -1.88 -0.44
CA ASN A 16 -16.96 -3.33 -0.58
C ASN A 16 -15.91 -4.18 0.17
N LEU A 17 -15.03 -3.55 0.95
CA LEU A 17 -13.89 -4.23 1.60
C LEU A 17 -13.95 -4.10 3.13
N PRO A 18 -13.80 -5.21 3.89
CA PRO A 18 -13.77 -5.15 5.34
C PRO A 18 -12.61 -4.29 5.83
N LYS A 19 -12.91 -3.26 6.62
CA LYS A 19 -11.93 -2.32 7.18
C LYS A 19 -10.80 -3.02 7.95
N GLY A 20 -11.11 -4.15 8.59
CA GLY A 20 -10.12 -4.98 9.27
C GLY A 20 -9.02 -5.48 8.34
N LEU A 21 -9.37 -5.91 7.13
CA LEU A 21 -8.42 -6.43 6.16
C LEU A 21 -7.42 -5.35 5.71
N ILE A 22 -7.92 -4.14 5.45
CA ILE A 22 -7.08 -3.00 5.06
C ILE A 22 -6.14 -2.62 6.20
N LYS A 23 -6.65 -2.57 7.44
CA LYS A 23 -5.81 -2.29 8.61
C LYS A 23 -4.73 -3.35 8.79
N THR A 24 -5.06 -4.63 8.65
CA THR A 24 -4.07 -5.71 8.73
C THR A 24 -3.03 -5.62 7.63
N LEU A 25 -3.42 -5.24 6.41
CA LEU A 25 -2.50 -5.04 5.30
C LEU A 25 -1.50 -3.92 5.60
N ILE A 26 -1.99 -2.76 6.06
CA ILE A 26 -1.13 -1.62 6.42
C ILE A 26 -0.17 -2.01 7.55
N ILE A 27 -0.67 -2.66 8.60
CA ILE A 27 0.16 -3.13 9.72
C ILE A 27 1.22 -4.12 9.22
N ALA A 28 0.86 -5.05 8.34
CA ALA A 28 1.80 -6.01 7.79
C ALA A 28 2.89 -5.31 6.95
N CYS A 29 2.54 -4.35 6.10
CA CYS A 29 3.52 -3.53 5.36
C CYS A 29 4.46 -2.76 6.29
N LEU A 30 3.93 -2.20 7.39
CA LEU A 30 4.74 -1.48 8.38
C LEU A 30 5.75 -2.42 9.06
N LEU A 31 5.30 -3.59 9.53
CA LEU A 31 6.18 -4.59 10.14
C LEU A 31 7.22 -5.13 9.16
N MET A 32 6.82 -5.37 7.92
CA MET A 32 7.73 -5.85 6.87
C MET A 32 8.79 -4.82 6.51
N GLY A 33 8.47 -3.52 6.52
CA GLY A 33 9.47 -2.48 6.26
C GLY A 33 10.57 -2.45 7.31
N LEU A 34 10.28 -2.81 8.56
CA LEU A 34 11.28 -2.93 9.64
C LEU A 34 12.32 -4.02 9.36
N ALA A 35 12.06 -4.97 8.47
CA ALA A 35 13.07 -5.94 8.03
C ALA A 35 14.30 -5.26 7.38
N GLY A 36 14.16 -4.00 6.92
CA GLY A 36 15.27 -3.18 6.45
C GLY A 36 16.34 -2.90 7.51
N LEU A 37 16.02 -2.95 8.81
CA LEU A 37 17.00 -2.80 9.90
C LEU A 37 18.05 -3.91 9.91
N ARG A 38 17.77 -5.07 9.30
CA ARG A 38 18.73 -6.17 9.18
C ARG A 38 19.89 -5.83 8.22
N HIS A 39 19.74 -4.83 7.35
CA HIS A 39 20.67 -4.59 6.24
C HIS A 39 21.84 -3.67 6.53
N ALA A 40 21.71 -2.77 7.51
CA ALA A 40 22.78 -1.85 7.82
C ALA A 40 22.66 -1.37 9.27
N GLU A 41 23.80 -1.16 9.91
CA GLU A 41 23.85 -0.61 11.27
C GLU A 41 23.65 0.91 11.25
N GLY A 42 22.99 1.44 12.28
CA GLY A 42 22.81 2.87 12.47
C GLY A 42 21.85 3.53 11.47
N TRP A 43 22.22 4.70 10.96
CA TRP A 43 21.34 5.57 10.17
C TRP A 43 20.95 4.99 8.80
N GLN A 44 21.84 4.19 8.19
CA GLN A 44 21.59 3.57 6.88
C GLN A 44 20.49 2.50 6.95
N GLY A 45 20.38 1.76 8.08
CA GLY A 45 19.32 0.79 8.29
C GLY A 45 17.94 1.44 8.36
N TRP A 46 17.84 2.59 9.05
CA TRP A 46 16.60 3.36 9.10
C TRP A 46 16.22 3.94 7.73
N LEU A 47 17.18 4.39 6.93
CA LEU A 47 16.91 4.86 5.57
C LEU A 47 16.30 3.75 4.71
N ALA A 48 16.80 2.51 4.83
CA ALA A 48 16.26 1.34 4.13
C ALA A 48 14.83 1.00 4.59
N VAL A 49 14.49 1.20 5.88
CA VAL A 49 13.11 1.05 6.37
C VAL A 49 12.20 2.08 5.71
N PHE A 50 12.60 3.36 5.69
CA PHE A 50 11.82 4.42 5.06
C PHE A 50 11.63 4.19 3.56
N GLU A 51 12.67 3.75 2.86
CA GLU A 51 12.58 3.38 1.44
C GLU A 51 11.59 2.23 1.22
N ASN A 52 11.67 1.18 2.05
CA ASN A 52 10.74 0.05 1.97
C ASN A 52 9.28 0.48 2.23
N TRP A 53 9.03 1.33 3.24
CA TRP A 53 7.70 1.87 3.48
C TRP A 53 7.23 2.76 2.34
N LEU A 54 8.09 3.63 1.81
CA LEU A 54 7.78 4.49 0.67
C LEU A 54 7.37 3.66 -0.54
N LEU A 55 8.13 2.60 -0.85
CA LEU A 55 7.83 1.71 -1.97
C LEU A 55 6.51 0.96 -1.76
N MET A 56 6.33 0.35 -0.59
CA MET A 56 5.18 -0.52 -0.34
C MET A 56 3.87 0.24 -0.13
N LEU A 57 3.91 1.41 0.52
CA LEU A 57 2.73 2.18 0.89
C LEU A 57 2.42 3.30 -0.10
N VAL A 58 3.41 3.84 -0.81
CA VAL A 58 3.22 5.01 -1.67
C VAL A 58 3.47 4.68 -3.13
N ILE A 59 4.70 4.35 -3.52
CA ILE A 59 5.08 4.27 -4.94
C ILE A 59 4.33 3.16 -5.67
N PHE A 60 4.38 1.90 -5.21
CA PHE A 60 3.67 0.81 -5.92
C PHE A 60 2.15 0.97 -5.91
N PRO A 61 1.51 1.32 -4.77
CA PRO A 61 0.07 1.58 -4.73
C PRO A 61 -0.37 2.73 -5.64
N THR A 62 0.36 3.84 -5.65
CA THR A 62 0.05 4.99 -6.50
C THR A 62 0.28 4.69 -7.98
N ALA A 63 1.38 4.01 -8.34
CA ALA A 63 1.63 3.61 -9.71
C ALA A 63 0.52 2.68 -10.23
N THR A 64 0.09 1.72 -9.42
CA THR A 64 -1.04 0.83 -9.75
C THR A 64 -2.33 1.63 -9.95
N ALA A 65 -2.61 2.59 -9.07
CA ALA A 65 -3.77 3.46 -9.21
C ALA A 65 -3.69 4.34 -10.49
N VAL A 66 -2.54 4.90 -10.81
CA VAL A 66 -2.32 5.71 -12.03
C VAL A 66 -2.56 4.87 -13.29
N ILE A 67 -2.03 3.65 -13.33
CA ILE A 67 -2.26 2.72 -14.45
C ILE A 67 -3.74 2.33 -14.54
N ALA A 68 -4.47 2.32 -13.43
CA ALA A 68 -5.89 2.01 -13.39
C ALA A 68 -6.81 3.21 -13.69
N LEU A 69 -6.28 4.44 -13.78
CA LEU A 69 -7.08 5.64 -14.09
C LEU A 69 -7.89 5.53 -15.40
N PRO A 70 -7.35 5.01 -16.52
CA PRO A 70 -8.14 4.86 -17.75
C PRO A 70 -9.39 4.00 -17.56
N PHE A 71 -9.35 2.99 -16.69
CA PHE A 71 -10.52 2.18 -16.38
C PHE A 71 -11.57 2.98 -15.60
N LYS A 72 -11.14 3.87 -14.70
CA LYS A 72 -12.06 4.78 -14.01
C LYS A 72 -12.73 5.78 -14.96
N TYR A 73 -11.99 6.27 -15.96
CA TYR A 73 -12.54 7.16 -16.99
C TYR A 73 -13.52 6.45 -17.91
N ARG A 74 -13.33 5.14 -18.15
CA ARG A 74 -14.21 4.33 -19.01
C ARG A 74 -15.45 3.81 -18.27
N ASP A 75 -15.30 3.42 -17.00
CA ASP A 75 -16.38 2.83 -16.20
C ASP A 75 -16.49 3.56 -14.85
N PRO A 76 -17.60 4.30 -14.61
CA PRO A 76 -17.79 5.05 -13.38
C PRO A 76 -17.97 4.16 -12.15
N SER A 77 -18.36 2.89 -12.32
CA SER A 77 -18.52 1.93 -11.22
C SER A 77 -17.19 1.43 -10.65
N PHE A 78 -16.08 1.63 -11.37
CA PHE A 78 -14.77 1.18 -10.93
C PHE A 78 -14.28 1.97 -9.70
N GLU A 79 -13.88 1.28 -8.64
CA GLU A 79 -13.35 1.91 -7.43
C GLU A 79 -11.83 2.01 -7.48
N LEU A 80 -11.29 3.21 -7.74
CA LEU A 80 -9.84 3.45 -7.80
C LEU A 80 -9.11 3.09 -6.49
N LYS A 81 -9.81 3.20 -5.36
CA LYS A 81 -9.31 2.79 -4.03
C LYS A 81 -8.94 1.31 -4.00
N ASN A 82 -9.72 0.45 -4.66
CA ASN A 82 -9.43 -0.98 -4.72
C ASN A 82 -8.15 -1.26 -5.50
N ALA A 83 -7.91 -0.55 -6.59
CA ALA A 83 -6.64 -0.65 -7.33
C ALA A 83 -5.44 -0.21 -6.49
N TYR A 84 -5.59 0.85 -5.69
CA TYR A 84 -4.54 1.30 -4.77
C TYR A 84 -4.21 0.24 -3.71
N TYR A 85 -5.21 -0.30 -3.00
CA TYR A 85 -4.99 -1.34 -1.99
C TYR A 85 -4.51 -2.66 -2.60
N LEU A 86 -4.93 -2.98 -3.83
CA LEU A 86 -4.37 -4.11 -4.58
C LEU A 86 -2.87 -3.91 -4.83
N GLY A 87 -2.45 -2.72 -5.26
CA GLY A 87 -1.04 -2.38 -5.41
C GLY A 87 -0.24 -2.50 -4.11
N MET A 88 -0.83 -2.12 -2.97
CA MET A 88 -0.24 -2.31 -1.64
C MET A 88 -0.13 -3.79 -1.24
N PHE A 89 -1.10 -4.61 -1.61
CA PHE A 89 -1.03 -6.05 -1.39
C PHE A 89 0.05 -6.71 -2.25
N VAL A 90 0.14 -6.34 -3.54
CA VAL A 90 1.17 -6.84 -4.45
C VAL A 90 2.57 -6.44 -3.97
N SER A 91 2.75 -5.20 -3.49
CA SER A 91 4.04 -4.74 -2.96
C SER A 91 4.47 -5.56 -1.74
N LEU A 92 3.53 -5.92 -0.85
CA LEU A 92 3.79 -6.81 0.28
C LEU A 92 4.24 -8.21 -0.17
N LEU A 93 3.59 -8.80 -1.17
CA LEU A 93 4.01 -10.10 -1.73
C LEU A 93 5.41 -10.02 -2.35
N PHE A 94 5.71 -8.93 -3.05
CA PHE A 94 7.03 -8.71 -3.64
C PHE A 94 8.11 -8.59 -2.56
N THR A 95 7.84 -7.87 -1.49
CA THR A 95 8.78 -7.75 -0.36
C THR A 95 8.96 -9.09 0.36
N LEU A 96 7.91 -9.89 0.54
CA LEU A 96 8.02 -11.25 1.09
C LEU A 96 8.90 -12.14 0.20
N ALA A 97 8.69 -12.09 -1.12
CA ALA A 97 9.52 -12.82 -2.07
C ALA A 97 10.98 -12.35 -2.02
N LYS A 98 11.21 -11.04 -1.99
CA LYS A 98 12.55 -10.43 -1.84
C LYS A 98 13.26 -10.96 -0.60
N LEU A 99 12.57 -11.00 0.56
CA LEU A 99 13.14 -11.57 1.80
C LEU A 99 13.46 -13.06 1.68
N ARG A 100 12.67 -13.84 0.93
CA ARG A 100 12.92 -15.27 0.70
C ARG A 100 14.17 -15.50 -0.15
N TYR A 101 14.38 -14.69 -1.18
CA TYR A 101 15.55 -14.79 -2.07
C TYR A 101 16.81 -14.19 -1.46
N TRP A 102 16.69 -13.50 -0.32
CA TRP A 102 17.81 -12.96 0.47
C TRP A 102 18.35 -13.95 1.51
N ARG A 103 18.30 -15.25 1.20
CA ARG A 103 19.00 -16.30 1.97
C ARG A 103 20.46 -16.41 1.56
#